data_AF-A0A7C1WLS2-F1
#
_entry.id   AF-A0A7C1WLS2-F1
#
_cell.length_a   1.000
_cell.length_b   1.000
_cell.length_c   1.000
_cell.angle_alpha   90.00
_cell.angle_beta   90.00
_cell.angle_gamma   90.00
#
_symmetry.space_group_name_H-M   'P 1'
#
loop_
_entity.id
_entity.type
_entity.pdbx_description
1 polymer ?
#
loop_
_entity_poly.entity_id
_entity_poly.type
_entity_poly.pdbx_seq_one_letter_code
_entity_poly.pdbx_strand_id
1 'polypeptide(L)'
;MSSETLHAPREKLSKETLDQHRAISSLIEELEAVDWYRQRADDCSDGDLKEILLHNMAEEIEHAAMVLEWIRRNNADFERELRENLFKEGPISGHHG
;
A
#
# COMPACT_ATOMS: atom_id res chain seq x y z
N MET A 1 -5.20 15.58 4.04
CA MET A 1 -5.92 14.54 3.27
C MET A 1 -5.98 15.00 1.83
N SER A 2 -5.08 14.51 0.99
CA SER A 2 -5.01 14.91 -0.43
C SER A 2 -4.53 13.76 -1.33
N SER A 3 -5.01 12.53 -1.11
CA SER A 3 -4.80 11.41 -2.06
C SER A 3 -5.57 11.63 -3.38
N GLU A 4 -6.55 12.54 -3.41
CA GLU A 4 -7.37 12.81 -4.60
C GLU A 4 -6.75 13.78 -5.62
N THR A 5 -5.61 14.39 -5.33
CA THR A 5 -5.11 15.48 -6.20
C THR A 5 -4.09 14.95 -7.21
N LEU A 6 -4.53 14.83 -8.46
CA LEU A 6 -3.60 14.74 -9.59
C LEU A 6 -2.67 15.97 -9.57
N HIS A 7 -1.36 15.76 -9.64
CA HIS A 7 -0.36 16.85 -9.67
C HIS A 7 -0.12 17.44 -11.07
N ALA A 8 -0.91 17.00 -12.05
CA ALA A 8 -0.92 17.53 -13.41
C ALA A 8 -2.35 17.55 -13.96
N PRO A 9 -2.68 18.40 -14.94
CA PRO A 9 -3.99 18.42 -15.56
C PRO A 9 -4.34 17.04 -16.14
N ARG A 10 -5.55 16.55 -15.84
CA ARG A 10 -6.00 15.19 -16.16
C ARG A 10 -5.87 14.87 -17.66
N GLU A 11 -6.18 15.85 -18.50
CA GLU A 11 -6.13 15.77 -19.97
C GLU A 11 -4.70 15.59 -20.52
N LYS A 12 -3.67 15.87 -19.71
CA LYS A 12 -2.26 15.63 -20.06
C LYS A 12 -1.75 14.26 -19.63
N LEU A 13 -2.56 13.49 -18.90
CA LEU A 13 -2.16 12.20 -18.36
C LEU A 13 -2.66 11.07 -19.27
N SER A 14 -1.80 10.08 -19.46
CA SER A 14 -2.18 8.85 -20.15
C SER A 14 -3.18 8.05 -19.32
N LYS A 15 -3.93 7.15 -19.98
CA LYS A 15 -4.80 6.21 -19.28
C LYS A 15 -4.02 5.34 -18.29
N GLU A 16 -2.84 4.88 -18.69
CA GLU A 16 -1.95 4.07 -17.84
C GLU A 16 -1.54 4.83 -16.58
N THR A 17 -1.11 6.09 -16.72
CA THR A 17 -0.75 6.94 -15.57
C THR A 17 -1.94 7.14 -14.62
N LEU A 18 -3.14 7.33 -15.16
CA LEU A 18 -4.34 7.48 -14.36
C LEU A 18 -4.72 6.16 -13.65
N ASP A 19 -4.55 5.01 -14.29
CA ASP A 19 -4.82 3.71 -13.68
C ASP A 19 -3.78 3.40 -12.58
N GLN A 20 -2.51 3.70 -12.82
CA GLN A 20 -1.44 3.63 -11.81
C GLN A 20 -1.69 4.57 -10.63
N HIS A 21 -2.09 5.82 -10.87
CA HIS A 21 -2.43 6.75 -9.79
C HIS A 21 -3.54 6.20 -8.89
N ARG A 22 -4.60 5.61 -9.46
CA ARG A 22 -5.66 4.98 -8.68
C ARG A 22 -5.13 3.85 -7.81
N ALA A 23 -4.33 2.94 -8.39
CA ALA A 23 -3.76 1.82 -7.64
C ALA A 23 -2.82 2.30 -6.52
N ILE A 24 -1.97 3.30 -6.79
CA ILE A 24 -1.05 3.85 -5.79
C ILE A 24 -1.83 4.56 -4.67
N SER A 25 -2.83 5.38 -5.00
CA SER A 25 -3.66 6.05 -3.98
C SER A 25 -4.41 5.03 -3.12
N SER A 26 -4.98 3.98 -3.71
CA SER A 26 -5.60 2.89 -2.96
C SER A 26 -4.60 2.19 -2.04
N LEU A 27 -3.41 1.84 -2.53
CA LEU A 27 -2.36 1.23 -1.70
C LEU A 27 -1.94 2.14 -0.53
N ILE A 28 -1.85 3.46 -0.76
CA ILE A 28 -1.56 4.44 0.30
C ILE A 28 -2.67 4.40 1.37
N GLU A 29 -3.94 4.41 0.96
CA GLU A 29 -5.08 4.38 1.87
C GLU A 29 -5.11 3.11 2.71
N GLU A 30 -4.83 1.95 2.12
CA GLU A 30 -4.74 0.68 2.87
C GLU A 30 -3.61 0.71 3.90
N LEU A 31 -2.42 1.23 3.54
CA LEU A 31 -1.29 1.33 4.47
C LEU A 31 -1.56 2.34 5.60
N GLU A 32 -2.24 3.45 5.31
CA GLU A 32 -2.71 4.39 6.32
C GLU A 32 -3.71 3.72 7.28
N ALA A 33 -4.66 2.94 6.75
CA ALA A 33 -5.64 2.22 7.56
C ALA A 33 -4.97 1.18 8.47
N VAL A 34 -4.00 0.40 7.97
CA VAL A 34 -3.22 -0.55 8.77
C VAL A 34 -2.55 0.15 9.96
N ASP A 35 -1.87 1.27 9.70
CA ASP A 35 -1.20 2.05 10.76
C ASP A 35 -2.21 2.59 11.79
N TRP A 36 -3.29 3.22 11.32
CA TRP A 36 -4.29 3.80 12.21
C TRP A 36 -5.02 2.76 13.04
N TYR A 37 -5.38 1.61 12.47
CA TYR A 37 -6.03 0.55 13.22
C TYR A 37 -5.11 -0.03 14.28
N ARG A 38 -3.81 -0.23 13.97
CA ARG A 38 -2.84 -0.69 14.98
C ARG A 38 -2.76 0.28 16.16
N GLN A 39 -2.58 1.58 15.88
CA GLN A 39 -2.49 2.60 16.93
C GLN A 39 -3.76 2.64 17.80
N ARG A 40 -4.94 2.60 17.18
CA ARG A 40 -6.22 2.58 17.90
C ARG A 40 -6.39 1.30 18.73
N ALA A 41 -6.00 0.15 18.19
CA ALA A 41 -6.11 -1.12 18.90
C ALA A 41 -5.18 -1.19 20.13
N ASP A 42 -4.01 -0.55 20.07
CA ASP A 42 -3.09 -0.47 21.20
C ASP A 42 -3.59 0.48 22.30
N ASP A 43 -4.26 1.59 21.94
CA ASP A 43 -4.89 2.54 22.87
C ASP A 43 -6.31 2.14 23.32
N CYS A 44 -6.88 1.06 22.77
CA CYS A 44 -8.25 0.64 23.06
C CYS A 44 -8.35 -0.15 24.38
N SER A 45 -9.22 0.31 25.28
CA SER A 45 -9.51 -0.35 26.57
C SER A 45 -10.66 -1.36 26.52
N ASP A 46 -11.47 -1.34 25.46
CA ASP A 46 -12.57 -2.29 25.24
C ASP A 46 -12.09 -3.50 24.42
N GLY A 47 -12.29 -4.71 24.96
CA GLY A 47 -11.78 -5.94 24.36
C GLY A 47 -12.43 -6.27 23.01
N ASP A 48 -13.75 -6.14 22.92
CA ASP A 48 -14.50 -6.48 21.72
C ASP A 48 -14.17 -5.51 20.58
N LEU A 49 -14.09 -4.20 20.88
CA LEU A 49 -13.68 -3.21 19.89
C LEU A 49 -12.23 -3.45 19.43
N LYS A 50 -11.31 -3.78 20.34
CA LYS A 50 -9.92 -4.09 19.99
C LYS A 50 -9.84 -5.25 19.01
N GLU A 51 -10.61 -6.32 19.22
CA GLU A 51 -10.66 -7.45 18.31
C GLU A 51 -11.16 -7.05 16.91
N ILE A 52 -12.20 -6.22 16.82
CA ILE A 52 -12.70 -5.69 15.54
C ILE A 52 -11.64 -4.86 14.82
N LEU A 53 -10.94 -3.96 15.54
CA LEU A 53 -9.89 -3.12 14.95
C LEU A 53 -8.73 -3.96 14.40
N LEU A 54 -8.32 -5.01 15.12
CA LEU A 54 -7.26 -5.91 14.69
C LEU A 54 -7.69 -6.81 13.52
N HIS A 55 -8.94 -7.25 13.50
CA HIS A 55 -9.52 -7.98 12.37
C HIS A 55 -9.49 -7.12 11.10
N ASN A 56 -10.05 -5.91 11.16
CA ASN A 56 -10.10 -5.01 10.00
C ASN A 56 -8.69 -4.67 9.51
N MET A 57 -7.75 -4.35 10.42
CA MET A 57 -6.35 -4.12 10.08
C MET A 57 -5.73 -5.26 9.27
N ALA A 58 -6.04 -6.52 9.62
CA ALA A 58 -5.50 -7.67 8.92
C ALA A 58 -6.07 -7.80 7.49
N GLU A 59 -7.35 -7.46 7.28
CA GLU A 59 -7.96 -7.40 5.95
C GLU A 59 -7.33 -6.30 5.08
N GLU A 60 -7.01 -5.12 5.64
CA GLU A 60 -6.36 -4.06 4.86
C GLU A 60 -4.94 -4.46 4.38
N ILE A 61 -4.24 -5.34 5.12
CA ILE A 61 -2.95 -5.90 4.65
C ILE A 61 -3.17 -6.79 3.41
N GLU A 62 -4.28 -7.56 3.37
CA GLU A 62 -4.65 -8.34 2.19
C GLU A 62 -4.98 -7.41 1.01
N HIS A 63 -5.79 -6.37 1.24
CA HIS A 63 -6.11 -5.37 0.21
C HIS A 63 -4.85 -4.70 -0.35
N ALA A 64 -3.94 -4.27 0.52
CA ALA A 64 -2.66 -3.69 0.13
C ALA A 64 -1.83 -4.67 -0.72
N ALA A 65 -1.74 -5.94 -0.33
CA ALA A 65 -1.01 -6.96 -1.09
C ALA A 65 -1.62 -7.21 -2.47
N MET A 66 -2.95 -7.26 -2.58
CA MET A 66 -3.66 -7.45 -3.85
C MET A 66 -3.42 -6.28 -4.82
N VAL A 67 -3.50 -5.05 -4.32
CA VAL A 67 -3.24 -3.84 -5.13
C VAL A 67 -1.78 -3.75 -5.53
N LEU A 68 -0.84 -4.05 -4.62
CA LEU A 68 0.60 -4.08 -4.92
C LEU A 68 0.93 -5.10 -6.00
N GLU A 69 0.29 -6.28 -6.00
CA GLU A 69 0.46 -7.27 -7.05
C GLU A 69 -0.07 -6.78 -8.41
N TRP A 70 -1.18 -6.05 -8.44
CA TRP A 70 -1.65 -5.41 -9.67
C TRP A 70 -0.62 -4.39 -10.18
N ILE A 71 -0.06 -3.55 -9.30
CA ILE A 71 1.00 -2.59 -9.66
C ILE A 71 2.20 -3.33 -10.23
N ARG A 72 2.67 -4.39 -9.58
CA ARG A 72 3.80 -5.22 -10.03
C ARG A 72 3.58 -5.78 -11.45
N ARG A 73 2.36 -6.25 -11.77
CA ARG A 73 2.04 -6.80 -13.10
C ARG A 73 1.96 -5.73 -14.20
N ASN A 74 1.75 -4.47 -13.83
CA ASN A 74 1.48 -3.38 -14.78
C ASN A 74 2.57 -2.30 -14.79
N ASN A 75 3.69 -2.51 -14.09
CA ASN A 75 4.83 -1.59 -14.07
C ASN A 75 6.14 -2.38 -13.96
N ALA A 76 6.95 -2.35 -15.03
CA ALA A 76 8.18 -3.13 -15.12
C ALA A 76 9.26 -2.72 -14.12
N ASP A 77 9.31 -1.44 -13.73
CA ASP A 77 10.24 -0.97 -12.71
C ASP A 77 9.84 -1.51 -11.34
N PHE A 78 8.55 -1.42 -10.97
CA PHE A 78 8.05 -2.06 -9.74
C PHE A 78 8.32 -3.58 -9.75
N GLU A 79 8.11 -4.26 -10.87
CA GLU A 79 8.42 -5.69 -10.95
C GLU A 79 9.89 -5.99 -10.63
N ARG A 80 10.82 -5.24 -11.26
CA ARG A 80 12.26 -5.41 -11.02
C ARG A 80 12.59 -5.20 -9.55
N GLU A 81 12.22 -4.04 -9.00
CA GLU A 81 12.58 -3.69 -7.62
C GLU A 81 11.95 -4.65 -6.61
N LEU A 82 10.69 -5.05 -6.79
CA LEU A 82 10.02 -5.98 -5.87
C LEU A 82 10.68 -7.37 -5.89
N ARG A 83 11.10 -7.87 -7.05
CA ARG A 83 11.84 -9.14 -7.15
C ARG A 83 13.24 -9.06 -6.56
N GLU A 84 13.88 -7.90 -6.66
CA GLU A 84 15.20 -7.67 -6.10
C GLU A 84 15.21 -7.54 -4.58
N ASN A 85 14.08 -7.17 -3.96
CA ASN A 85 14.05 -6.86 -2.53
C ASN A 85 13.20 -7.82 -1.69
N LEU A 86 12.08 -8.32 -2.20
CA LEU A 86 11.16 -9.12 -1.39
C LEU A 86 11.63 -10.57 -1.24
N PHE A 87 11.29 -11.16 -0.08
CA PHE A 87 11.54 -12.58 0.26
C PHE A 87 13.01 -13.00 0.25
N LYS A 88 13.92 -12.06 0.57
CA LYS A 88 15.36 -12.32 0.73
C LYS A 88 15.77 -12.21 2.20
N GLU A 89 16.80 -12.97 2.56
CA GLU A 89 17.44 -12.90 3.88
C GLU A 89 18.66 -11.98 3.83
N GLY A 90 19.04 -11.44 4.99
CA GLY A 90 20.19 -10.53 5.13
C GLY A 90 19.81 -9.04 5.17
N PRO A 91 20.80 -8.14 5.23
CA PRO A 91 20.56 -6.70 5.23
C PRO A 91 19.85 -6.24 3.95
N ILE A 92 18.80 -5.41 4.08
CA ILE A 92 18.09 -4.86 2.93
C ILE A 92 18.93 -3.78 2.23
N SER A 93 19.61 -2.93 3.00
CA SER A 93 20.48 -1.88 2.47
C SER A 93 21.85 -2.44 2.04
N GLY A 94 22.36 -1.99 0.89
CA GLY A 94 23.68 -2.37 0.36
C GLY A 94 23.64 -3.36 -0.82
N HIS A 95 22.45 -3.86 -1.20
CA HIS A 95 22.23 -4.56 -2.46
C HIS A 95 21.88 -3.55 -3.56
N HIS A 96 22.87 -2.81 -4.04
CA HIS A 96 22.76 -2.14 -5.33
C HIS A 96 23.64 -2.94 -6.29
N GLY A 97 23.07 -3.41 -7.40
CA GLY A 97 23.80 -4.09 -8.46
C GLY A 97 24.99 -3.29 -8.98
#